data_AF-A0A6M3GVH0-F1
#
_entry.id   AF-A0A6M3GVH0-F1
#
_cell.length_a   1.000
_cell.length_b   1.000
_cell.length_c   1.000
_cell.angle_alpha   90.00
_cell.angle_beta   90.00
_cell.angle_gamma   90.00
#
_symmetry.space_group_name_H-M   'P 1'
#
loop_
_entity.id
_entity.type
_entity.pdbx_description
1 polymer ?
#
loop_
_entity_poly.entity_id
_entity_poly.type
_entity_poly.pdbx_seq_one_letter_code
_entity_poly.pdbx_strand_id
1 'polypeptide(L)'
;MLLVILAKFLMLLATCEAMTMKQIKNTGKMMRKSCQPKNNAADEKIDPLSEGVFIDEKEVKCYMACIMKMANTMKNGKPNYEAAIKQVDLLLPEDIKQPAKEALAACKKVPDDYKDPCDAAFHVTKCIYNHNPSIFFFP
;
A
#
# COMPACT_ATOMS: atom_id res chain seq x y z
N MET A 1 3.08 27.99 -30.50
CA MET A 1 3.29 26.58 -30.13
C MET A 1 3.80 26.42 -28.70
N LEU A 2 4.89 27.09 -28.31
CA LEU A 2 5.47 27.00 -26.96
C LEU A 2 4.48 27.39 -25.82
N LEU A 3 3.72 28.47 -26.00
CA LEU A 3 2.69 28.92 -25.05
C LEU A 3 1.55 27.90 -24.87
N VAL A 4 1.19 27.16 -25.92
CA VAL A 4 0.14 26.14 -25.87
C VAL A 4 0.64 24.89 -25.15
N ILE A 5 1.92 24.54 -25.31
CA ILE A 5 2.56 23.43 -24.59
C ILE A 5 2.71 23.78 -23.10
N LEU A 6 3.14 25.01 -22.78
CA LEU A 6 3.22 25.51 -21.40
C LEU A 6 1.85 25.56 -20.74
N ALA A 7 0.81 26.04 -21.43
CA ALA A 7 -0.55 26.07 -20.90
C ALA A 7 -1.13 24.66 -20.66
N LYS A 8 -0.87 23.71 -21.57
CA LYS A 8 -1.27 22.30 -21.39
C LYS A 8 -0.53 21.65 -20.22
N PHE A 9 0.76 21.92 -20.05
CA PHE A 9 1.55 21.44 -18.90
C PHE A 9 1.07 22.05 -17.58
N LEU A 10 0.71 23.34 -17.57
CA LEU A 10 0.11 24.01 -16.41
C LEU A 10 -1.26 23.44 -16.04
N MET A 11 -2.11 23.13 -17.03
CA MET A 11 -3.41 22.48 -16.80
C MET A 11 -3.27 21.03 -16.29
N LEU A 12 -2.26 20.29 -16.77
CA LEU A 12 -1.91 18.96 -16.28
C LEU A 12 -1.44 18.97 -14.81
N LEU A 13 -0.79 20.05 -14.36
CA LEU A 13 -0.41 20.23 -12.95
C LEU A 13 -1.58 20.67 -12.07
N ALA A 14 -2.64 21.24 -12.65
CA ALA A 14 -3.79 21.79 -11.93
C ALA A 14 -4.86 20.74 -11.57
N THR A 15 -4.77 19.51 -12.11
CA THR A 15 -5.72 18.42 -11.82
C THR A 15 -5.04 17.38 -10.95
N CYS A 16 -5.18 17.53 -9.63
CA CYS A 16 -4.84 16.48 -8.67
C CYS A 16 -5.99 15.46 -8.66
N GLU A 17 -6.19 14.75 -9.76
CA GLU A 17 -7.16 13.66 -9.83
C GLU A 17 -6.59 12.43 -9.13
N ALA A 18 -7.40 11.80 -8.28
CA ALA A 18 -7.08 10.52 -7.67
C ALA A 18 -6.69 9.49 -8.74
N MET A 19 -5.86 8.51 -8.39
CA MET A 19 -5.41 7.53 -9.37
C MET A 19 -6.54 6.57 -9.73
N THR A 20 -6.63 6.19 -11.01
CA THR A 20 -7.45 5.06 -11.43
C THR A 20 -6.94 3.75 -10.85
N MET A 21 -7.81 2.75 -10.68
CA MET A 21 -7.41 1.41 -10.25
C MET A 21 -6.35 0.77 -11.16
N LYS A 22 -6.35 1.10 -12.46
CA LYS A 22 -5.30 0.65 -13.39
C LYS A 22 -3.94 1.24 -13.03
N GLN A 23 -3.88 2.53 -12.70
CA GLN A 23 -2.64 3.18 -12.29
C GLN A 23 -2.15 2.65 -10.94
N ILE A 24 -3.05 2.44 -9.97
CA ILE A 24 -2.70 1.83 -8.67
C ILE A 24 -2.06 0.46 -8.85
N LYS A 25 -2.68 -0.41 -9.65
CA LYS A 25 -2.13 -1.75 -9.95
C LYS A 25 -0.76 -1.67 -10.64
N ASN A 26 -0.54 -0.70 -11.53
CA ASN A 26 0.76 -0.51 -12.18
C ASN A 26 1.84 -0.03 -11.19
N THR A 27 1.50 0.89 -10.29
CA THR A 27 2.40 1.31 -9.20
C THR A 27 2.71 0.14 -8.28
N GLY A 28 1.72 -0.69 -7.94
CA GLY A 28 1.94 -1.91 -7.17
C GLY A 28 2.93 -2.86 -7.86
N LYS A 29 2.75 -3.13 -9.16
CA LYS A 29 3.71 -3.94 -9.94
C LYS A 29 5.15 -3.40 -9.86
N MET A 30 5.33 -2.08 -9.88
CA MET A 30 6.65 -1.46 -9.72
C MET A 30 7.23 -1.72 -8.31
N MET A 31 6.42 -1.52 -7.26
CA MET A 31 6.85 -1.79 -5.88
C MET A 31 7.21 -3.26 -5.69
N ARG A 32 6.36 -4.18 -6.18
CA ARG A 32 6.63 -5.62 -6.16
C ARG A 32 7.95 -5.97 -6.82
N LYS A 33 8.20 -5.47 -8.04
CA LYS A 33 9.48 -5.67 -8.75
C LYS A 33 10.71 -5.21 -7.96
N SER A 34 10.56 -4.23 -7.07
CA SER A 34 11.67 -3.78 -6.22
C SER A 34 11.81 -4.60 -4.94
N CYS A 35 10.68 -4.96 -4.31
CA CYS A 35 10.67 -5.58 -2.98
C CYS A 35 10.76 -7.10 -3.00
N GLN A 36 10.16 -7.75 -3.99
CA GLN A 36 10.16 -9.20 -4.13
C GLN A 36 11.59 -9.80 -4.17
N PRO A 37 12.50 -9.35 -5.06
CA PRO A 37 13.86 -9.90 -5.10
C PRO A 37 14.69 -9.51 -3.88
N LYS A 38 14.46 -8.32 -3.27
CA LYS A 38 15.20 -7.88 -2.07
C LYS A 38 14.95 -8.75 -0.84
N ASN A 39 13.78 -9.39 -0.79
CA ASN A 39 13.37 -10.21 0.35
C ASN A 39 13.37 -11.71 0.02
N ASN A 40 13.77 -12.10 -1.19
CA ASN A 40 13.67 -13.49 -1.67
C ASN A 40 12.25 -14.07 -1.49
N ALA A 41 11.22 -13.24 -1.66
CA ALA A 41 9.84 -13.66 -1.51
C ALA A 41 9.37 -14.38 -2.78
N ALA A 42 9.26 -15.71 -2.74
CA ALA A 42 8.79 -16.50 -3.88
C ALA A 42 7.35 -16.11 -4.24
N ASP A 43 7.03 -16.06 -5.54
CA ASP A 43 5.71 -15.64 -6.02
C ASP A 43 4.59 -16.51 -5.44
N GLU A 44 4.82 -17.83 -5.33
CA GLU A 44 3.92 -18.80 -4.69
C GLU A 44 3.55 -18.46 -3.23
N LYS A 45 4.36 -17.64 -2.55
CA LYS A 45 4.13 -17.22 -1.17
C LYS A 45 3.44 -15.87 -1.05
N ILE A 46 3.48 -15.03 -2.09
CA ILE A 46 2.92 -13.66 -2.06
C ILE A 46 1.73 -13.45 -3.00
N ASP A 47 1.55 -14.26 -4.04
CA ASP A 47 0.35 -14.23 -4.89
C ASP A 47 -0.95 -14.51 -4.11
N PRO A 48 -0.97 -15.48 -3.17
CA PRO A 48 -2.16 -15.78 -2.38
C PRO A 48 -2.59 -14.66 -1.41
N LEU A 49 -1.81 -13.59 -1.24
CA LEU A 49 -2.16 -12.46 -0.38
C LEU A 49 -3.47 -11.78 -0.82
N SER A 50 -3.72 -11.73 -2.12
CA SER A 50 -4.97 -11.19 -2.68
C SER A 50 -6.20 -12.03 -2.32
N GLU A 51 -5.98 -13.30 -1.97
CA GLU A 51 -7.00 -14.28 -1.59
C GLU A 51 -7.09 -14.45 -0.06
N GLY A 52 -6.33 -13.65 0.71
CA GLY A 52 -6.36 -13.71 2.17
C GLY A 52 -5.47 -14.79 2.79
N VAL A 53 -4.59 -15.40 2.00
CA VAL A 53 -3.65 -16.42 2.48
C VAL A 53 -2.35 -15.73 2.88
N PHE A 54 -2.17 -15.55 4.19
CA PHE A 54 -1.01 -14.89 4.79
C PHE A 54 -0.03 -15.93 5.35
N ILE A 55 1.01 -16.25 4.57
CA ILE A 55 2.06 -17.19 4.99
C ILE A 55 2.99 -16.51 5.99
N ASP A 56 3.08 -17.07 7.20
CA ASP A 56 3.84 -16.55 8.34
C ASP A 56 5.33 -16.90 8.22
N GLU A 57 5.98 -16.33 7.21
CA GLU A 57 7.40 -16.53 6.92
C GLU A 57 8.13 -15.18 6.79
N LYS A 58 9.40 -15.15 7.20
CA LYS A 58 10.19 -13.92 7.31
C LYS A 58 10.24 -13.15 5.98
N GLU A 59 10.42 -13.85 4.88
CA GLU A 59 10.53 -13.29 3.53
C GLU A 59 9.22 -12.60 3.11
N VAL A 60 8.07 -13.19 3.43
CA VAL A 60 6.73 -12.64 3.14
C VAL A 60 6.45 -11.43 4.02
N LYS A 61 6.77 -11.51 5.32
CA LYS A 61 6.61 -10.40 6.26
C LYS A 61 7.46 -9.19 5.85
N CYS A 62 8.73 -9.42 5.55
CA CYS A 62 9.66 -8.36 5.18
C CYS A 62 9.39 -7.81 3.77
N TYR A 63 8.82 -8.63 2.87
CA TYR A 63 8.24 -8.14 1.63
C TYR A 63 7.16 -7.08 1.90
N MET A 64 6.22 -7.34 2.82
CA MET A 64 5.17 -6.36 3.16
C MET A 64 5.75 -5.07 3.74
N ALA A 65 6.72 -5.19 4.67
CA ALA A 65 7.40 -4.01 5.22
C ALA A 65 8.14 -3.21 4.14
N CYS A 66 8.78 -3.88 3.18
CA CYS A 66 9.43 -3.21 2.05
C CYS A 66 8.43 -2.42 1.20
N ILE A 67 7.28 -3.01 0.88
CA ILE A 67 6.21 -2.33 0.13
C ILE A 67 5.71 -1.10 0.89
N MET A 68 5.43 -1.22 2.18
CA MET A 68 5.00 -0.08 3.02
C MET A 68 6.06 1.03 3.08
N LYS A 69 7.34 0.67 3.17
CA LYS A 69 8.44 1.63 3.11
C LYS A 69 8.45 2.38 1.77
N MET A 70 8.29 1.68 0.65
CA MET A 70 8.22 2.31 -0.68
C MET A 70 6.98 3.18 -0.85
N ALA A 71 5.85 2.78 -0.26
CA ALA A 71 4.62 3.56 -0.24
C ALA A 71 4.67 4.76 0.73
N ASN A 72 5.78 4.98 1.44
CA ASN A 72 5.93 6.00 2.48
C ASN A 72 4.85 5.90 3.58
N THR A 73 4.42 4.68 3.93
CA THR A 73 3.44 4.42 4.99
C THR A 73 4.09 3.92 6.30
N MET A 74 5.41 4.04 6.41
CA MET A 74 6.16 3.73 7.63
C MET A 74 6.80 4.99 8.23
N LYS A 75 6.85 5.08 9.57
CA LYS A 75 7.66 6.06 10.32
C LYS A 75 8.42 5.34 11.43
N ASN A 76 9.67 5.73 11.67
CA ASN A 76 10.52 5.15 12.72
C ASN A 76 10.57 3.60 12.70
N GLY A 77 10.60 3.03 11.49
CA GLY A 77 10.64 1.58 11.31
C GLY A 77 9.33 0.84 11.56
N LYS A 78 8.19 1.53 11.78
CA LYS A 78 6.88 0.90 11.97
C LYS A 78 5.84 1.42 10.96
N PRO A 79 4.82 0.62 10.60
CA PRO A 79 3.64 1.12 9.91
C PRO A 79 3.03 2.31 10.65
N ASN A 80 2.65 3.35 9.93
CA ASN A 80 2.16 4.60 10.50
C ASN A 80 0.77 4.95 9.94
N TYR A 81 -0.22 4.97 10.82
CA TYR A 81 -1.62 5.23 10.48
C TYR A 81 -1.81 6.56 9.72
N GLU A 82 -1.26 7.67 10.22
CA GLU A 82 -1.41 8.97 9.58
C GLU A 82 -0.80 9.01 8.17
N ALA A 83 0.36 8.37 7.99
CA ALA A 83 0.99 8.27 6.68
C ALA A 83 0.16 7.42 5.72
N ALA A 84 -0.43 6.32 6.20
CA ALA A 84 -1.35 5.50 5.41
C ALA A 84 -2.61 6.26 5.01
N ILE A 85 -3.23 7.01 5.94
CA ILE A 85 -4.40 7.86 5.64
C ILE A 85 -4.08 8.89 4.55
N LYS A 86 -2.91 9.55 4.64
CA LYS A 86 -2.47 10.50 3.60
C LYS A 86 -2.32 9.84 2.23
N GLN A 87 -1.78 8.62 2.16
CA GLN A 87 -1.69 7.88 0.90
C GLN A 87 -3.07 7.49 0.35
N VAL A 88 -4.01 7.12 1.23
CA VAL A 88 -5.40 6.85 0.82
C VAL A 88 -6.05 8.11 0.24
N ASP A 89 -5.90 9.25 0.90
CA ASP A 89 -6.45 10.53 0.44
C ASP A 89 -5.88 10.98 -0.90
N LEU A 90 -4.58 10.75 -1.11
CA LEU A 90 -3.87 11.18 -2.30
C LEU A 90 -4.11 10.25 -3.50
N LEU A 91 -4.14 8.93 -3.28
CA LEU A 91 -4.00 7.95 -4.35
C LEU A 91 -5.27 7.19 -4.68
N LEU A 92 -6.11 6.85 -3.70
CA LEU A 92 -7.24 5.94 -3.96
C LEU A 92 -8.42 6.63 -4.64
N PRO A 93 -9.18 5.94 -5.52
CA PRO A 93 -10.48 6.40 -6.01
C PRO A 93 -11.47 6.72 -4.89
N GLU A 94 -12.34 7.71 -5.12
CA GLU A 94 -13.32 8.20 -4.13
C GLU A 94 -14.25 7.11 -3.58
N ASP A 95 -14.65 6.16 -4.42
CA ASP A 95 -15.57 5.07 -4.06
C ASP A 95 -14.97 4.07 -3.06
N ILE A 96 -13.65 3.97 -2.96
CA ILE A 96 -12.96 3.06 -2.04
C ILE A 96 -12.20 3.78 -0.91
N LYS A 97 -12.07 5.11 -0.95
CA LYS A 97 -11.36 5.89 0.09
C LYS A 97 -11.93 5.66 1.48
N GLN A 98 -13.24 5.86 1.64
CA GLN A 98 -13.87 5.80 2.95
C GLN A 98 -13.80 4.38 3.57
N PRO A 99 -14.16 3.30 2.85
CA PRO A 99 -14.00 1.95 3.38
C PRO A 99 -12.53 1.57 3.67
N ALA A 100 -11.56 2.08 2.89
CA ALA A 100 -10.13 1.87 3.17
C ALA A 100 -9.69 2.56 4.47
N LYS A 101 -10.16 3.80 4.71
CA LYS A 101 -9.88 4.52 5.96
C LYS A 101 -10.46 3.81 7.18
N GLU A 102 -11.66 3.25 7.07
CA GLU A 102 -12.29 2.46 8.13
C GLU A 102 -11.45 1.23 8.51
N ALA A 103 -10.98 0.49 7.50
CA ALA A 103 -10.07 -0.64 7.72
C ALA A 103 -8.76 -0.22 8.39
N LEU A 104 -8.14 0.87 7.92
CA LEU A 104 -6.93 1.42 8.55
C LEU A 104 -7.19 1.86 10.00
N ALA A 105 -8.33 2.48 10.27
CA ALA A 105 -8.69 2.94 11.61
C ALA A 105 -8.92 1.79 12.59
N ALA A 106 -9.56 0.70 12.13
CA ALA A 106 -9.74 -0.52 12.91
C ALA A 106 -8.41 -1.20 13.26
N CYS A 107 -7.43 -1.14 12.36
CA CYS A 107 -6.15 -1.83 12.50
C CYS A 107 -5.00 -0.96 13.04
N LYS A 108 -5.25 0.32 13.35
CA LYS A 108 -4.19 1.32 13.63
C LYS A 108 -3.26 0.99 14.80
N LYS A 109 -3.72 0.19 15.78
CA LYS A 109 -2.94 -0.21 16.96
C LYS A 109 -2.22 -1.54 16.80
N VAL A 110 -2.54 -2.33 15.76
CA VAL A 110 -1.93 -3.65 15.54
C VAL A 110 -0.39 -3.58 15.47
N PRO A 111 0.25 -2.58 14.81
CA PRO A 111 1.70 -2.47 14.79
C PRO A 111 2.38 -2.26 16.16
N ASP A 112 1.64 -1.84 17.20
CA ASP A 112 2.20 -1.52 18.50
C ASP A 112 2.59 -2.78 19.28
N ASP A 113 1.91 -3.90 19.02
CA ASP A 113 2.13 -5.20 19.66
C ASP A 113 3.41 -5.91 19.17
N TYR A 114 4.02 -5.42 18.08
CA TYR A 114 5.17 -6.05 17.44
C TYR A 114 6.40 -5.16 17.50
N LYS A 115 7.53 -5.74 17.95
CA LYS A 115 8.84 -5.05 17.96
C LYS A 115 9.51 -5.11 16.60
N ASP A 116 9.39 -6.23 15.91
CA ASP A 116 9.96 -6.41 14.59
C ASP A 116 9.12 -5.68 13.52
N PRO A 117 9.74 -4.85 12.66
CA PRO A 117 9.04 -4.14 11.59
C PRO A 117 8.31 -5.03 10.58
N CYS A 118 8.86 -6.20 10.27
CA CYS A 118 8.27 -7.14 9.32
C CYS A 118 7.02 -7.78 9.93
N ASP A 119 7.09 -8.19 11.20
CA ASP A 119 5.92 -8.67 11.94
C ASP A 119 4.83 -7.59 12.00
N ALA A 120 5.18 -6.35 12.37
CA ALA A 120 4.24 -5.25 12.44
C ALA A 120 3.52 -4.99 11.10
N ALA A 121 4.27 -5.01 9.98
CA ALA A 121 3.72 -4.86 8.64
C ALA A 121 2.81 -6.04 8.26
N PHE A 122 3.20 -7.27 8.59
CA PHE A 122 2.41 -8.46 8.31
C PHE A 122 1.07 -8.46 9.03
N HIS A 123 1.07 -8.24 10.34
CA HIS A 123 -0.14 -8.31 11.15
C HIS A 123 -1.10 -7.17 10.82
N VAL A 124 -0.62 -5.95 10.56
CA VAL A 124 -1.51 -4.85 10.15
C VAL A 124 -2.10 -5.10 8.76
N THR A 125 -1.33 -5.64 7.82
CA THR A 125 -1.84 -5.98 6.47
C THR A 125 -2.94 -7.04 6.56
N LYS A 126 -2.70 -8.11 7.33
CA LYS A 126 -3.68 -9.17 7.58
C LYS A 126 -4.95 -8.63 8.25
N CYS A 127 -4.82 -7.74 9.23
CA CYS A 127 -5.96 -7.08 9.85
C CYS A 127 -6.78 -6.28 8.83
N ILE A 128 -6.13 -5.49 7.97
CA ILE A 128 -6.80 -4.67 6.95
C ILE A 128 -7.57 -5.56 5.97
N TYR A 129 -6.96 -6.65 5.50
CA TYR A 129 -7.65 -7.65 4.66
C TYR A 129 -8.90 -8.19 5.36
N ASN A 130 -8.77 -8.64 6.61
CA ASN A 130 -9.88 -9.24 7.35
C ASN A 130 -11.03 -8.24 7.60
N HIS A 131 -10.73 -6.95 7.71
CA HIS A 131 -11.74 -5.92 7.91
C HIS A 131 -12.56 -5.66 6.64
N ASN A 132 -11.91 -5.62 5.47
CA ASN A 132 -12.62 -5.42 4.21
C ASN A 132 -11.89 -6.10 3.03
N PRO A 133 -12.13 -7.41 2.81
CA PRO A 133 -11.44 -8.16 1.76
C PRO A 133 -11.89 -7.73 0.36
N SER A 134 -13.10 -7.18 0.21
CA SER A 134 -13.69 -6.84 -1.10
C SER A 134 -12.97 -5.72 -1.85
N ILE A 135 -12.34 -4.80 -1.12
CA ILE A 135 -11.57 -3.68 -1.70
C ILE A 135 -10.06 -3.83 -1.49
N PHE A 136 -9.63 -4.94 -0.87
CA PHE A 136 -8.24 -5.12 -0.51
C PHE A 136 -7.36 -5.23 -1.75
N PHE A 137 -6.25 -4.52 -1.73
CA PHE A 137 -5.19 -4.64 -2.71
C PHE A 137 -3.84 -4.53 -2.00
N PHE A 138 -2.96 -5.48 -2.29
CA PHE A 138 -1.56 -5.42 -1.90
C PHE A 138 -0.69 -5.74 -3.14
N PRO A 139 0.36 -4.95 -3.40
CA PRO A 139 1.31 -5.19 -4.48
C PRO A 139 1.89 -6.59 -4.56
#